data_AF-A0A4V2EZE9-F1
#
_entry.id   AF-A0A4V2EZE9-F1
#
_cell.length_a   1.000
_cell.length_b   1.000
_cell.length_c   1.000
_cell.angle_alpha   90.00
_cell.angle_beta   90.00
_cell.angle_gamma   90.00
#
_symmetry.space_group_name_H-M   'P 1'
#
loop_
_entity.id
_entity.type
_entity.pdbx_description
1 polymer ?
#
loop_
_entity_poly.entity_id
_entity_poly.type
_entity_poly.pdbx_seq_one_letter_code
_entity_poly.pdbx_strand_id
1 'polypeptide(L)'
;MSDATTPRPDPTPEPAEGPPPAPRSVRRSLASIVLGFEVIVVFLAALVIWGLAPTENGTFGFPPWVSLAAGGVVILGLIATIGLLRHRWAFALGWALQGLILATGFVNPAMWFVGLIFGGLWWYCMVVGARIDRDRTAAIADPEQEQE
;
A
#
# COMPACT_ATOMS: atom_id res chain seq x y z
N MET A 1 40.94 -56.71 25.10
CA MET A 1 40.34 -55.87 26.15
C MET A 1 40.04 -54.52 25.51
N SER A 2 38.78 -54.11 25.53
CA SER A 2 38.21 -52.86 24.97
C SER A 2 38.06 -52.76 23.44
N ASP A 3 36.93 -53.26 22.94
CA ASP A 3 36.25 -52.62 21.82
C ASP A 3 34.81 -52.32 22.30
N ALA A 4 34.65 -51.16 22.94
CA ALA A 4 33.37 -50.69 23.43
C ALA A 4 32.55 -50.22 22.22
N THR A 5 31.69 -51.10 21.70
CA THR A 5 30.62 -50.70 20.79
C THR A 5 29.59 -49.92 21.59
N THR A 6 29.80 -48.62 21.74
CA THR A 6 28.79 -47.71 22.27
C THR A 6 27.72 -47.55 21.18
N PRO A 7 26.44 -47.86 21.45
CA PRO A 7 25.36 -47.60 20.50
C PRO A 7 25.36 -46.11 20.14
N ARG A 8 25.45 -45.80 18.85
CA ARG A 8 25.29 -44.42 18.36
C ARG A 8 23.86 -43.99 18.74
N PRO A 9 23.65 -42.90 19.48
CA PRO A 9 22.31 -42.42 19.78
C PRO A 9 21.59 -42.13 18.46
N ASP A 10 20.38 -42.68 18.31
CA ASP A 10 19.53 -42.39 17.15
C ASP A 10 19.34 -40.87 17.04
N PRO A 11 19.39 -40.31 15.81
CA PRO A 11 19.11 -38.90 15.63
C PRO A 11 17.70 -38.63 16.15
N THR A 12 17.59 -37.79 17.18
CA THR A 12 16.30 -37.27 17.63
C THR A 12 15.59 -36.65 16.42
N PRO A 13 14.33 -37.01 16.14
CA PRO A 13 13.60 -36.43 15.02
C PRO A 13 13.58 -34.92 15.20
N GLU A 14 14.28 -34.24 14.29
CA GLU A 14 14.36 -32.79 14.22
C GLU A 14 12.92 -32.27 14.12
N PRO A 15 12.48 -31.32 14.96
CA PRO A 15 11.11 -30.82 14.93
C PRO A 15 10.86 -30.28 13.52
N ALA A 16 9.96 -30.94 12.78
CA ALA A 16 9.65 -30.62 11.40
C ALA A 16 9.42 -29.11 11.26
N GLU A 17 10.40 -28.44 10.65
CA GLU A 17 10.38 -27.01 10.45
C GLU A 17 9.15 -26.71 9.56
N GLY A 18 8.18 -25.98 10.12
CA GLY A 18 6.92 -25.73 9.43
C GLY A 18 7.16 -25.02 8.09
N PRO A 19 6.29 -25.21 7.09
CA PRO A 19 6.46 -24.57 5.78
C PRO A 19 6.67 -23.06 5.93
N PRO A 20 7.62 -22.46 5.18
CA PRO A 20 7.91 -21.03 5.28
C PRO A 20 6.66 -20.19 4.95
N PRO A 21 6.46 -19.04 5.62
CA PRO A 21 5.28 -18.20 5.39
C PRO A 21 5.22 -17.74 3.93
N ALA A 22 4.01 -17.81 3.34
CA ALA A 22 3.80 -17.47 1.94
C ALA A 22 4.25 -16.03 1.62
N PRO A 23 4.95 -15.79 0.49
CA PRO A 23 5.48 -14.49 0.14
C PRO A 23 4.35 -13.47 -0.11
N ARG A 24 4.54 -12.24 0.39
CA ARG A 24 3.62 -11.12 0.20
C ARG A 24 3.46 -10.74 -1.28
N SER A 25 2.22 -10.46 -1.70
CA SER A 25 1.86 -9.96 -3.04
C SER A 25 2.62 -8.66 -3.38
N VAL A 26 3.22 -8.62 -4.57
CA VAL A 26 3.98 -7.46 -5.07
C VAL A 26 3.04 -6.29 -5.30
N ARG A 27 1.85 -6.56 -5.86
CA ARG A 27 0.80 -5.55 -6.05
C ARG A 27 0.45 -4.85 -4.74
N ARG A 28 0.32 -5.59 -3.64
CA ARG A 28 0.00 -5.03 -2.33
C ARG A 28 1.11 -4.12 -1.81
N SER A 29 2.37 -4.52 -1.95
CA SER A 29 3.50 -3.68 -1.53
C SER A 29 3.58 -2.39 -2.35
N LEU A 30 3.46 -2.47 -3.68
CA LEU A 30 3.46 -1.28 -4.54
C LEU A 30 2.31 -0.32 -4.18
N ALA A 31 1.08 -0.84 -4.06
CA ALA A 31 -0.07 -0.03 -3.69
C ALA A 31 0.07 0.62 -2.30
N SER A 32 0.67 -0.07 -1.32
CA SER A 32 0.94 0.51 0.00
C SER A 32 1.96 1.65 -0.04
N ILE A 33 2.98 1.55 -0.91
CA ILE A 33 3.99 2.59 -1.09
C ILE A 33 3.35 3.84 -1.70
N VAL A 34 2.53 3.67 -2.74
CA VAL A 34 1.82 4.79 -3.39
C VAL A 34 0.93 5.52 -2.40
N LEU A 35 0.06 4.80 -1.68
CA LEU A 35 -0.82 5.39 -0.67
C LEU A 35 -0.03 6.05 0.48
N GLY A 36 1.11 5.48 0.88
CA GLY A 36 1.95 6.04 1.92
C GLY A 36 2.55 7.40 1.54
N PHE A 37 3.05 7.54 0.31
CA PHE A 37 3.51 8.84 -0.20
C PHE A 37 2.35 9.82 -0.38
N GLU A 38 1.19 9.32 -0.79
CA GLU A 38 0.00 10.14 -0.97
C GLU A 38 -0.50 10.73 0.34
N VAL A 39 -0.39 10.00 1.46
CA VAL A 39 -0.67 10.56 2.81
C VAL A 39 0.18 11.80 3.08
N ILE A 40 1.48 11.74 2.77
CA ILE A 40 2.40 12.88 2.98
C ILE A 40 1.98 14.06 2.09
N VAL A 41 1.67 13.77 0.83
CA VAL A 41 1.23 14.76 -0.15
C VAL A 41 -0.07 15.45 0.29
N VAL A 42 -1.08 14.70 0.72
CA VAL A 42 -2.36 15.25 1.19
C VAL A 42 -2.19 16.04 2.47
N PHE A 43 -1.29 15.60 3.37
CA PHE A 43 -0.94 16.37 4.56
C PHE A 43 -0.33 17.73 4.20
N LEU A 44 0.65 17.75 3.30
CA LEU A 44 1.25 19.00 2.82
C LEU A 44 0.22 19.86 2.08
N ALA A 45 -0.67 19.25 1.30
CA ALA A 45 -1.78 19.94 0.64
C ALA A 45 -2.66 20.68 1.63
N ALA A 46 -3.07 20.00 2.70
CA ALA A 46 -3.91 20.57 3.75
C ALA A 46 -3.21 21.74 4.46
N LEU A 47 -1.90 21.62 4.73
CA LEU A 47 -1.10 22.71 5.30
C LEU A 47 -0.99 23.91 4.34
N VAL A 48 -0.80 23.68 3.05
CA VAL A 48 -0.74 24.75 2.04
C VAL A 48 -2.09 25.47 1.95
N ILE A 49 -3.19 24.72 1.88
CA ILE A 49 -4.54 25.31 1.82
C ILE A 49 -4.83 26.11 3.09
N TRP A 50 -4.49 25.56 4.26
CA TRP A 50 -4.67 26.25 5.54
C TRP A 50 -3.79 27.50 5.65
N GLY A 51 -2.52 27.42 5.25
CA GLY A 51 -1.57 28.54 5.30
C GLY A 51 -1.90 29.67 4.32
N LEU A 52 -2.62 29.38 3.24
CA LEU A 52 -3.11 30.36 2.28
C LEU A 52 -4.55 30.83 2.55
N ALA A 53 -5.21 30.28 3.57
CA ALA A 53 -6.60 30.60 3.87
C ALA A 53 -6.74 32.03 4.43
N PRO A 54 -7.70 32.84 3.93
CA PRO A 54 -8.02 34.15 4.52
C PRO A 54 -8.34 34.05 6.01
N THR A 55 -7.81 34.95 6.83
CA THR A 55 -7.99 34.95 8.29
C THR A 55 -9.43 35.26 8.72
N GLU A 56 -10.15 36.02 7.91
CA GLU A 56 -11.50 36.50 8.17
C GLU A 56 -12.59 35.49 7.78
N ASN A 57 -12.42 34.77 6.66
CA ASN A 57 -13.48 33.94 6.06
C ASN A 57 -13.03 32.50 5.74
N GLY A 58 -11.75 32.17 5.95
CA GLY A 58 -11.13 30.92 5.53
C GLY A 58 -11.40 30.54 4.07
N THR A 59 -11.32 29.25 3.76
CA THR A 59 -11.52 28.73 2.39
C THR A 59 -13.03 28.53 2.14
N PHE A 60 -13.58 29.12 1.08
CA PHE A 60 -15.02 29.06 0.72
C PHE A 60 -16.00 29.56 1.82
N GLY A 61 -15.57 30.47 2.70
CA GLY A 61 -16.42 30.98 3.79
C GLY A 61 -16.48 30.06 5.02
N PHE A 62 -15.69 28.98 5.03
CA PHE A 62 -15.58 28.10 6.19
C PHE A 62 -14.41 28.50 7.09
N PRO A 63 -14.49 28.21 8.40
CA PRO A 63 -13.38 28.43 9.32
C PRO A 63 -12.07 27.78 8.85
N PRO A 64 -10.89 28.40 9.05
CA PRO A 64 -9.62 27.88 8.55
C PRO A 64 -9.32 26.43 8.97
N TRP A 65 -9.71 26.01 10.17
CA TRP A 65 -9.47 24.66 10.68
C TRP A 65 -10.15 23.55 9.85
N VAL A 66 -11.19 23.88 9.07
CA VAL A 66 -11.92 22.93 8.23
C VAL A 66 -11.01 22.31 7.17
N SER A 67 -10.06 23.07 6.62
CA SER A 67 -9.09 22.55 5.64
C SER A 67 -8.20 21.45 6.22
N LEU A 68 -7.78 21.60 7.48
CA LEU A 68 -7.01 20.57 8.19
C LEU A 68 -7.86 19.36 8.55
N ALA A 69 -9.11 19.58 8.98
CA ALA A 69 -10.04 18.49 9.27
C ALA A 69 -10.36 17.66 8.01
N ALA A 70 -10.63 18.32 6.89
CA ALA A 70 -10.89 17.66 5.61
C ALA A 70 -9.67 16.86 5.13
N GLY A 71 -8.47 17.47 5.17
CA GLY A 71 -7.23 16.75 4.86
C GLY A 71 -6.99 15.55 5.78
N GLY A 72 -7.25 15.71 7.08
CA GLY A 72 -7.18 14.64 8.06
C GLY A 72 -8.10 13.47 7.76
N VAL A 73 -9.35 13.73 7.35
CA VAL A 73 -10.30 12.68 6.94
C VAL A 73 -9.80 11.91 5.73
N VAL A 74 -9.26 12.60 4.72
CA VAL A 74 -8.67 11.94 3.53
C VAL A 74 -7.47 11.07 3.93
N ILE A 75 -6.57 11.59 4.77
CA ILE A 75 -5.42 10.85 5.30
C ILE A 75 -5.85 9.59 6.04
N LEU A 76 -6.84 9.69 6.92
CA LEU A 76 -7.38 8.54 7.63
C LEU A 76 -7.97 7.51 6.66
N GLY A 77 -8.66 7.97 5.62
CA GLY A 77 -9.15 7.10 4.53
C GLY A 77 -8.02 6.37 3.80
N LEU A 78 -6.93 7.06 3.47
CA LEU A 78 -5.74 6.47 2.84
C LEU A 78 -5.10 5.41 3.76
N ILE A 79 -4.87 5.73 5.04
CA ILE A 79 -4.29 4.80 6.01
C ILE A 79 -5.18 3.58 6.23
N ALA A 80 -6.49 3.79 6.38
CA ALA A 80 -7.45 2.70 6.50
C ALA A 80 -7.41 1.80 5.26
N THR A 81 -7.30 2.40 4.07
CA THR A 81 -7.16 1.66 2.81
C THR A 81 -5.89 0.81 2.80
N ILE A 82 -4.74 1.34 3.24
CA ILE A 82 -3.48 0.57 3.40
C ILE A 82 -3.70 -0.72 4.21
N GLY A 83 -4.41 -0.63 5.34
CA GLY A 83 -4.75 -1.79 6.17
C GLY A 83 -5.74 -2.77 5.51
N LEU A 84 -6.59 -2.26 4.62
CA LEU A 84 -7.63 -3.00 3.92
C LEU A 84 -7.17 -3.64 2.60
N LEU A 85 -5.97 -3.33 2.08
CA LEU A 85 -5.43 -3.88 0.82
C LEU A 85 -5.37 -5.41 0.75
N ARG A 86 -5.57 -6.14 1.85
CA ARG A 86 -5.78 -7.59 1.83
C ARG A 86 -7.06 -8.02 1.11
N HIS A 87 -8.04 -7.12 0.97
CA HIS A 87 -9.31 -7.39 0.32
C HIS A 87 -9.35 -6.81 -1.09
N ARG A 88 -9.95 -7.57 -2.02
CA ARG A 88 -10.06 -7.21 -3.44
C ARG A 88 -10.83 -5.90 -3.67
N TRP A 89 -11.76 -5.56 -2.78
CA TRP A 89 -12.58 -4.34 -2.88
C TRP A 89 -11.82 -3.08 -2.45
N ALA A 90 -10.74 -3.20 -1.67
CA ALA A 90 -9.92 -2.07 -1.25
C ALA A 90 -9.29 -1.34 -2.45
N PHE A 91 -9.15 -2.05 -3.57
CA PHE A 91 -8.71 -1.47 -4.83
C PHE A 91 -9.72 -0.48 -5.43
N ALA A 92 -11.02 -0.74 -5.29
CA ALA A 92 -12.06 0.19 -5.69
C ALA A 92 -12.09 1.40 -4.74
N LEU A 93 -11.85 1.17 -3.44
CA LEU A 93 -11.71 2.24 -2.46
C LEU A 93 -10.52 3.17 -2.78
N GLY A 94 -9.39 2.61 -3.19
CA GLY A 94 -8.25 3.40 -3.66
C GLY A 94 -8.61 4.28 -4.87
N TRP A 95 -9.35 3.76 -5.84
CA TRP A 95 -9.87 4.58 -6.95
C TRP A 95 -10.81 5.70 -6.49
N ALA A 96 -11.67 5.43 -5.51
CA ALA A 96 -12.53 6.47 -4.93
C ALA A 96 -11.70 7.57 -4.24
N LEU A 97 -10.65 7.19 -3.49
CA LEU A 97 -9.74 8.14 -2.86
C LEU A 97 -8.93 8.94 -3.89
N GLN A 98 -8.48 8.31 -4.97
CA GLN A 98 -7.83 9.03 -6.08
C GLN A 98 -8.75 10.07 -6.70
N GLY A 99 -10.02 9.72 -6.94
CA GLY A 99 -11.03 10.67 -7.41
C GLY A 99 -11.26 11.83 -6.43
N LEU A 100 -11.30 11.52 -5.12
CA LEU A 100 -11.45 12.53 -4.08
C LEU A 100 -10.26 13.49 -4.04
N ILE A 101 -9.04 12.97 -4.12
CA ILE A 101 -7.81 13.78 -4.16
C ILE A 101 -7.78 14.64 -5.41
N LEU A 102 -8.14 14.10 -6.57
CA LEU A 102 -8.22 14.86 -7.80
C LEU A 102 -9.26 15.99 -7.70
N ALA A 103 -10.39 15.75 -7.04
CA ALA A 103 -11.41 16.77 -6.77
C ALA A 103 -10.89 17.90 -5.84
N THR A 104 -9.90 17.65 -4.97
CA THR A 104 -9.25 18.74 -4.21
C THR A 104 -8.51 19.73 -5.12
N GLY A 105 -8.26 19.36 -6.38
CA GLY A 105 -7.79 20.24 -7.44
C GLY A 105 -8.64 21.49 -7.66
N PHE A 106 -9.94 21.46 -7.36
CA PHE A 106 -10.79 22.65 -7.42
C PHE A 106 -10.44 23.69 -6.35
N VAL A 107 -9.83 23.26 -5.24
CA VAL A 107 -9.38 24.13 -4.15
C VAL A 107 -7.96 24.62 -4.42
N ASN A 108 -7.08 23.70 -4.82
CA ASN A 108 -5.70 24.00 -5.15
C ASN A 108 -5.35 23.36 -6.51
N PRO A 109 -5.22 24.14 -7.60
CA PRO A 109 -4.97 23.60 -8.92
C PRO A 109 -3.74 22.68 -9.04
N ALA A 110 -2.74 22.84 -8.18
CA ALA A 110 -1.58 21.95 -8.14
C ALA A 110 -1.95 20.49 -7.83
N MET A 111 -3.07 20.26 -7.12
CA MET A 111 -3.56 18.91 -6.80
C MET A 111 -4.08 18.16 -8.03
N TRP A 112 -4.45 18.83 -9.12
CA TRP A 112 -4.74 18.13 -10.38
C TRP A 112 -3.51 17.40 -10.91
N PHE A 113 -2.37 18.10 -10.93
CA PHE A 113 -1.11 17.53 -11.41
C PHE A 113 -0.66 16.37 -10.51
N VAL A 114 -0.68 16.61 -9.21
CA VAL A 114 -0.31 15.60 -8.20
C VAL A 114 -1.24 14.39 -8.23
N GLY A 115 -2.55 14.60 -8.22
CA GLY A 115 -3.55 13.54 -8.28
C GLY A 115 -3.49 12.74 -9.58
N LEU A 116 -3.17 13.37 -10.72
CA LEU A 116 -2.95 12.66 -11.98
C LEU A 116 -1.71 11.76 -11.91
N ILE A 117 -0.62 12.24 -11.32
CA ILE A 117 0.61 11.44 -11.17
C ILE A 117 0.37 10.26 -10.23
N PHE A 118 -0.20 10.51 -9.04
CA PHE A 118 -0.46 9.46 -8.06
C PHE A 118 -1.54 8.48 -8.54
N GLY A 119 -2.60 8.96 -9.18
CA GLY A 119 -3.62 8.12 -9.80
C GLY A 119 -3.07 7.29 -10.96
N GLY A 120 -2.18 7.87 -11.77
CA GLY A 120 -1.46 7.15 -12.83
C GLY A 120 -0.53 6.08 -12.27
N LEU A 121 0.21 6.39 -11.20
CA LEU A 121 1.07 5.45 -10.49
C LEU A 121 0.26 4.34 -9.85
N TRP A 122 -0.88 4.67 -9.22
CA TRP A 122 -1.83 3.71 -8.68
C TRP A 122 -2.31 2.73 -9.74
N TRP A 123 -2.79 3.23 -10.88
CA TRP A 123 -3.21 2.40 -12.01
C TRP A 123 -2.07 1.51 -12.51
N TYR A 124 -0.87 2.06 -12.69
CA TYR A 124 0.30 1.33 -13.14
C TYR A 124 0.67 0.19 -12.18
N CYS A 125 0.74 0.47 -10.87
CA CYS A 125 1.02 -0.52 -9.83
C CYS A 125 -0.03 -1.65 -9.82
N MET A 126 -1.28 -1.33 -10.16
CA MET A 126 -2.38 -2.30 -10.23
C MET A 126 -2.25 -3.25 -11.41
N VAL A 127 -1.88 -2.72 -12.59
CA VAL A 127 -1.67 -3.52 -13.81
C VAL A 127 -0.40 -4.36 -13.70
N VAL A 128 0.73 -3.72 -13.35
CA VAL A 128 2.04 -4.40 -13.27
C VAL A 128 2.08 -5.37 -12.09
N GLY A 129 1.57 -4.97 -10.92
CA GLY A 129 1.49 -5.86 -9.77
C GLY A 129 0.65 -7.10 -10.04
N ALA A 130 -0.48 -6.96 -10.76
CA ALA A 130 -1.29 -8.11 -11.16
C ALA A 130 -0.58 -9.03 -12.15
N ARG A 131 0.23 -8.46 -13.06
CA ARG A 131 1.03 -9.25 -14.00
C ARG A 131 2.10 -10.06 -13.25
N ILE A 132 2.90 -9.41 -12.42
CA ILE A 132 3.98 -10.05 -11.65
C ILE A 132 3.43 -11.12 -10.70
N ASP A 133 2.32 -10.85 -10.01
CA ASP A 133 1.72 -11.82 -9.10
C ASP A 133 1.20 -13.07 -9.84
N ARG A 134 0.70 -12.93 -11.09
CA ARG A 134 0.30 -14.08 -11.93
C ARG A 134 1.52 -14.89 -12.38
N ASP A 135 2.56 -14.21 -12.87
CA ASP A 135 3.78 -14.86 -13.36
C ASP A 135 4.46 -15.65 -12.23
N ARG A 136 4.48 -15.10 -11.01
CA ARG A 136 4.99 -15.78 -9.81
C ARG A 136 4.16 -16.99 -9.41
N THR A 137 2.83 -16.90 -9.54
CA THR A 137 1.94 -18.02 -9.22
C THR A 137 2.12 -19.17 -10.21
N ALA A 138 2.35 -18.87 -11.49
CA ALA A 138 2.65 -19.87 -12.51
C ALA A 138 3.98 -20.57 -12.27
N ALA A 139 5.04 -19.83 -11.91
CA ALA A 139 6.35 -20.41 -11.60
C ALA A 139 6.34 -21.36 -10.38
N ILE A 140 5.54 -21.06 -9.35
CA ILE A 140 5.42 -21.94 -8.16
C ILE A 140 4.64 -23.23 -8.50
N ALA A 141 3.75 -23.20 -9.50
CA ALA A 141 2.95 -24.35 -9.89
C ALA A 141 3.72 -25.36 -10.77
N ASP A 142 4.89 -24.99 -11.31
CA ASP A 142 5.73 -25.84 -12.16
C ASP A 142 7.16 -26.00 -11.61
N PRO A 143 7.34 -26.59 -10.41
CA PRO A 143 8.66 -26.81 -9.82
C PRO A 143 9.46 -27.94 -10.50
N GLU A 144 8.87 -28.70 -11.43
CA GLU A 144 9.51 -29.85 -12.07
C GLU A 144 10.41 -29.47 -13.26
N GLN A 145 10.16 -28.33 -13.94
CA GLN A 145 10.95 -27.92 -15.11
C GLN A 145 12.34 -27.34 -14.81
N GLU A 146 12.64 -26.91 -13.58
CA GLU A 146 13.97 -26.41 -13.20
C GLU A 146 14.92 -27.51 -12.70
N GLN A 147 14.44 -28.75 -12.56
CA GLN A 147 15.24 -29.90 -12.10
C GLN A 147 15.63 -30.88 -13.22
N GLU A 148 15.21 -30.65 -14.47
CA GLU A 148 15.65 -31.38 -15.68
C GLU A 148 16.72 -30.63 -16.48
#